data_AF-A0A524NJ13-F1
#
_entry.id   AF-A0A524NJ13-F1
#
_cell.length_a   1.000
_cell.length_b   1.000
_cell.length_c   1.000
_cell.angle_alpha   90.00
_cell.angle_beta   90.00
_cell.angle_gamma   90.00
#
_symmetry.space_group_name_H-M   'P 1'
#
loop_
_entity.id
_entity.type
_entity.pdbx_description
1 polymer ?
#
loop_
_entity_poly.entity_id
_entity_poly.type
_entity_poly.pdbx_seq_one_letter_code
_entity_poly.pdbx_strand_id
1 'polypeptide(L)' 'MMAGEEIIQFIWKHRLYKGTLLHTTCGQELRVVHPGEQNFHAGPDFFNARIRL' A
#
# COMPACT_ATOMS: atom_id res chain seq x y z
N MET A 1 11.48 13.77 -13.44
CA MET A 1 11.41 12.33 -13.72
C MET A 1 11.71 11.59 -12.42
N MET A 2 10.69 11.35 -11.59
CA MET A 2 10.77 10.55 -10.36
C MET A 2 9.99 9.24 -10.61
N ALA A 3 10.39 8.49 -11.64
CA ALA A 3 9.58 7.39 -12.18
C ALA A 3 9.40 6.21 -11.21
N GLY A 4 10.27 6.03 -10.22
CA GLY A 4 10.19 4.88 -9.30
C GLY A 4 9.01 4.98 -8.33
N GLU A 5 8.79 6.16 -7.76
CA GLU A 5 7.82 6.36 -6.69
C GLU A 5 6.38 6.32 -7.20
N GLU A 6 6.10 6.98 -8.32
CA GLU A 6 4.79 6.95 -8.97
C GLU A 6 4.37 5.51 -9.34
N ILE A 7 5.32 4.67 -9.75
CA ILE A 7 5.07 3.25 -10.04
C ILE A 7 4.69 2.49 -8.77
N ILE A 8 5.40 2.71 -7.65
CA ILE A 8 5.08 2.05 -6.37
C ILE A 8 3.71 2.49 -5.87
N GLN A 9 3.40 3.79 -5.93
CA GLN A 9 2.08 4.31 -5.58
C GLN A 9 0.98 3.71 -6.43
N PHE A 10 1.21 3.59 -7.75
CA PHE A 10 0.27 2.97 -8.67
C PHE A 10 0.03 1.49 -8.32
N ILE A 11 1.11 0.72 -8.10
CA ILE A 11 1.03 -0.69 -7.70
C ILE A 11 0.24 -0.83 -6.38
N TRP A 12 0.50 0.03 -5.40
CA TRP A 12 -0.19 -0.01 -4.11
C TRP A 12 -1.67 0.36 -4.23
N LYS A 13 -1.98 1.49 -4.87
CA LYS A 13 -3.34 2.02 -5.09
C LYS A 13 -4.23 1.01 -5.78
N HIS A 14 -3.71 0.37 -6.82
CA HIS A 14 -4.44 -0.62 -7.62
C HIS A 14 -4.26 -2.05 -7.10
N ARG A 15 -3.56 -2.24 -5.96
CA ARG A 15 -3.31 -3.54 -5.33
C ARG A 15 -2.70 -4.57 -6.29
N LEU A 16 -1.79 -4.12 -7.17
CA LEU A 16 -1.14 -4.92 -8.21
C LEU A 16 0.08 -5.69 -7.69
N TYR A 17 0.16 -5.93 -6.39
CA TYR A 17 1.20 -6.74 -5.76
C TYR A 17 0.71 -8.17 -5.56
N LYS A 18 1.62 -9.13 -5.68
CA LYS A 18 1.33 -10.54 -5.34
C LYS A 18 1.18 -10.63 -3.82
N GLY A 19 -0.02 -10.92 -3.34
CA GLY A 19 -0.25 -11.01 -1.90
C GLY A 19 -1.72 -11.15 -1.55
N THR A 20 -2.34 -12.29 -1.89
CA THR A 20 -3.62 -12.67 -1.28
C THR A 20 -3.46 -13.05 0.20
N LEU A 21 -2.26 -13.46 0.62
CA LEU A 21 -1.86 -13.69 2.01
C LEU A 21 -0.56 -12.95 2.30
N LEU A 22 -0.65 -11.76 2.91
CA LEU A 22 0.51 -11.08 3.48
C LEU A 22 0.70 -11.59 4.91
N HIS A 23 1.95 -11.62 5.38
CA HIS A 23 2.25 -11.96 6.76
C HIS A 23 3.23 -10.95 7.34
N THR A 24 3.12 -10.67 8.63
CA THR A 24 4.13 -9.94 9.38
C THR A 24 5.41 -10.77 9.49
N THR A 25 6.51 -10.16 9.93
CA THR A 25 7.77 -10.88 10.16
C THR A 25 7.69 -11.93 11.27
N CYS A 26 6.66 -11.87 12.12
CA CYS A 26 6.35 -12.89 13.12
C CYS A 26 5.31 -13.94 12.67
N GLY A 27 4.91 -13.92 11.39
CA GLY A 27 4.02 -14.93 10.80
C GLY A 27 2.52 -14.69 11.01
N GLN A 28 2.12 -13.54 11.54
CA GLN A 28 0.71 -13.18 11.68
C GLN A 28 0.15 -12.74 10.31
N GLU A 29 -1.04 -13.23 9.96
CA GLU A 29 -1.71 -12.86 8.72
C GLU A 29 -2.03 -11.37 8.69
N LEU A 30 -1.67 -10.69 7.61
CA LEU A 30 -1.99 -9.29 7.35
C LEU A 30 -2.92 -9.22 6.15
N ARG A 31 -4.01 -8.46 6.28
CA ARG A 31 -4.89 -8.11 5.17
C ARG A 31 -4.98 -6.61 5.01
N VAL A 32 -4.74 -6.12 3.80
CA VAL A 32 -5.00 -4.72 3.46
C VAL A 32 -6.51 -4.57 3.23
N VAL A 33 -7.20 -3.94 4.17
CA VAL A 33 -8.65 -3.64 4.07
C VAL A 33 -8.87 -2.48 3.10
N HIS A 34 -8.06 -1.43 3.18
CA HIS A 34 -8.10 -0.26 2.29
C HIS A 34 -6.68 0.28 2.07
N PRO A 35 -6.23 0.54 0.82
CA PRO A 35 -4.87 1.04 0.57
C PRO A 35 -4.67 2.48 1.05
N GLY A 36 -5.76 3.20 1.30
CA GLY A 36 -5.76 4.62 1.64
C GLY A 36 -6.07 5.51 0.43
N GLU A 37 -6.01 6.82 0.63
CA GLU A 37 -6.17 7.83 -0.41
C GLU A 37 -4.81 8.46 -0.69
N GLN A 38 -4.40 8.48 -1.96
CA GLN A 38 -3.10 9.03 -2.35
C GLN A 38 -3.04 10.52 -2.02
N ASN A 39 -2.03 10.95 -1.27
CA ASN A 39 -1.79 12.35 -0.99
C ASN A 39 -1.07 12.99 -2.18
N PHE A 40 -1.68 14.02 -2.77
CA PHE A 40 -1.06 14.79 -3.86
C PHE A 40 -0.43 16.11 -3.38
N HIS A 41 -0.68 16.47 -2.12
CA HIS A 41 -0.32 17.76 -1.54
C HIS A 41 0.78 17.69 -0.48
N ALA A 42 1.12 16.50 0.01
CA ALA A 42 2.11 16.31 1.06
C ALA A 42 2.77 14.93 0.88
N GLY A 43 3.85 14.91 0.10
CA GLY A 43 4.70 13.74 -0.07
C GLY A 43 4.02 12.52 -0.70
N PRO A 44 4.75 11.41 -0.83
CA PRO A 44 4.35 10.26 -1.60
C PRO A 44 3.51 9.21 -0.84
N ASP A 45 2.72 9.65 0.14
CA ASP A 45 2.04 8.77 1.09
C ASP A 45 0.55 8.57 0.80
N PHE A 46 -0.05 7.56 1.43
CA PHE A 46 -1.50 7.33 1.42
C PHE A 46 -2.10 7.66 2.78
N PHE A 47 -3.14 8.49 2.81
CA PHE A 47 -3.89 8.81 4.01
C PHE A 47 -4.94 7.74 4.31
N ASN A 48 -5.21 7.47 5.59
CA ASN A 48 -6.27 6.54 6.04
C ASN A 48 -6.20 5.12 5.43
N ALA A 49 -4.99 4.59 5.22
CA ALA A 49 -4.82 3.16 4.94
C ALA A 49 -5.32 2.31 6.13
N ARG A 50 -5.99 1.20 5.83
CA ARG A 50 -6.56 0.29 6.83
C ARG A 50 -6.04 -1.12 6.60
N ILE A 51 -5.46 -1.71 7.63
CA ILE A 51 -5.02 -3.11 7.65
C ILE A 51 -5.72 -3.86 8.78
N ARG A 52 -5.80 -5.18 8.63
CA ARG A 52 -6.20 -6.13 9.67
C ARG A 52 -5.04 -7.08 9.91
N LEU A 53 -4.70 -7.30 11.17
CA LEU A 53 -3.75 -8.29 11.66
C LEU A 53 -4.53 -9.44 12.32
#